data_AF-X0VSG0-F1
#
_entry.id   AF-X0VSG0-F1
#
_cell.length_a   1.000
_cell.length_b   1.000
_cell.length_c   1.000
_cell.angle_alpha   90.00
_cell.angle_beta   90.00
_cell.angle_gamma   90.00
#
_symmetry.space_group_name_H-M   'P 1'
#
loop_
_entity.id
_entity.type
_entity.pdbx_description
1 polymer ?
#
loop_
_entity_poly.entity_id
_entity_poly.type
_entity_poly.pdbx_seq_one_letter_code
_entity_poly.pdbx_strand_id
1 'polypeptide(L)'
;MYKENPKTKGSGIICAIPQIGTCPNNCEDCFFQSGRSYLEPLEDNLPNIPEQVDYQVVRVNDGNDSNVDYPTVEMKTQHYLHRFFNTAIPKIPSKTVPFVLTVNPGKQTDKSFWHLSTAKNLMFVRFRANTWNIELQKECIEFYSRRDIPIVLTFMAYFDTTNKI
;
A
#
# COMPACT_ATOMS: atom_id res chain seq x y z
N MET A 1 21.78 4.93 1.82
CA MET A 1 21.31 6.26 1.40
C MET A 1 19.85 6.14 1.00
N TYR A 2 18.99 7.08 1.40
CA TYR A 2 17.57 7.06 1.04
C TYR A 2 17.37 7.20 -0.47
N LYS A 3 16.44 6.43 -1.05
CA LYS A 3 15.99 6.54 -2.43
C LYS A 3 14.52 6.97 -2.48
N GLU A 4 14.23 8.09 -3.13
CA GLU A 4 12.86 8.60 -3.29
C GLU A 4 12.07 7.76 -4.31
N ASN A 5 10.79 7.48 -4.04
CA ASN A 5 9.92 6.86 -5.04
C ASN A 5 9.61 7.87 -6.17
N PRO A 6 9.94 7.55 -7.45
CA PRO A 6 9.64 8.43 -8.59
C PRO A 6 8.16 8.83 -8.71
N LYS A 7 7.24 7.99 -8.23
CA LYS A 7 5.78 8.22 -8.28
C LYS A 7 5.29 9.26 -7.28
N THR A 8 6.05 9.53 -6.22
CA THR A 8 5.66 10.48 -5.16
C THR A 8 6.44 11.78 -5.22
N LYS A 9 7.40 11.89 -6.15
CA LYS A 9 8.22 13.09 -6.32
C LYS A 9 7.35 14.33 -6.56
N GLY A 10 7.53 15.36 -5.73
CA GLY A 10 6.76 16.61 -5.79
C GLY A 10 5.33 16.54 -5.26
N SER A 11 4.88 15.40 -4.72
CA SER A 11 3.50 15.23 -4.21
C SER A 11 3.31 15.65 -2.74
N GLY A 12 4.39 15.95 -2.03
CA GLY A 12 4.37 16.10 -0.57
C GLY A 12 4.27 14.78 0.20
N ILE A 13 4.23 13.63 -0.50
CA ILE A 13 4.30 12.29 0.09
C ILE A 13 5.72 11.74 -0.06
N ILE A 14 6.25 11.17 1.02
CA ILE A 14 7.53 10.47 1.04
C ILE A 14 7.33 9.05 1.55
N CYS A 15 8.02 8.09 0.95
CA CYS A 15 7.84 6.67 1.28
C CYS A 15 8.89 6.20 2.29
N ALA A 16 8.47 5.40 3.27
CA ALA A 16 9.36 4.73 4.22
C ALA A 16 9.14 3.22 4.18
N ILE A 17 10.20 2.43 4.04
CA ILE A 17 10.16 0.96 4.07
C ILE A 17 11.05 0.46 5.22
N PRO A 18 10.50 0.29 6.43
CA PRO A 18 11.26 -0.10 7.63
C PRO A 18 11.80 -1.53 7.66
N GLN A 19 11.29 -2.41 6.79
CA GLN A 19 11.61 -3.83 6.75
C GLN A 19 12.71 -4.12 5.73
N ILE A 20 13.46 -5.21 5.96
CA ILE A 20 14.53 -5.69 5.10
C ILE A 20 14.02 -6.87 4.27
N GLY A 21 14.53 -7.00 3.05
CA GLY A 21 14.26 -8.13 2.17
C GLY A 21 12.88 -8.10 1.51
N THR A 22 12.53 -9.23 0.89
CA THR A 22 11.26 -9.40 0.20
C THR A 22 10.09 -9.50 1.19
N CYS A 23 8.93 -9.02 0.76
CA CYS A 23 7.72 -9.14 1.56
C CYS A 23 7.24 -10.61 1.56
N PRO A 24 6.98 -11.23 2.73
CA PRO A 24 6.65 -12.65 2.83
C PRO A 24 5.29 -13.01 2.22
N ASN A 25 4.43 -12.02 1.91
CA ASN A 25 3.16 -12.26 1.22
C ASN A 25 3.34 -12.77 -0.22
N ASN A 26 4.54 -12.65 -0.80
CA ASN A 26 4.92 -13.14 -2.13
C ASN A 26 3.82 -12.99 -3.19
N CYS A 27 3.24 -11.80 -3.26
CA CYS A 27 2.12 -11.52 -4.13
C CYS A 27 2.62 -11.43 -5.58
N GLU A 28 2.08 -12.28 -6.45
CA GLU A 28 2.46 -12.42 -7.87
C GLU A 28 2.45 -11.07 -8.63
N ASP A 29 1.44 -10.24 -8.40
CA ASP A 29 1.30 -8.93 -9.07
C ASP A 29 2.04 -7.79 -8.34
N CYS A 30 2.83 -8.07 -7.32
CA CYS A 30 3.44 -7.01 -6.51
C CYS A 30 4.64 -6.39 -7.24
N PHE A 31 4.49 -5.13 -7.66
CA PHE A 31 5.58 -4.36 -8.26
C PHE A 31 6.87 -4.34 -7.42
N PHE A 32 6.74 -4.34 -6.09
CA PHE A 32 7.88 -4.35 -5.18
C PHE A 32 8.66 -5.67 -5.19
N GLN A 33 8.01 -6.78 -5.52
CA GLN A 33 8.62 -8.12 -5.50
C GLN A 33 8.95 -8.67 -6.89
N SER A 34 8.67 -7.91 -7.95
CA SER A 34 8.79 -8.39 -9.33
C SER A 34 10.17 -8.15 -9.97
N GLY A 35 11.16 -7.66 -9.22
CA GLY A 35 12.45 -7.26 -9.77
C GLY A 35 12.41 -5.90 -10.50
N ARG A 36 11.33 -5.13 -10.30
CA ARG A 36 11.09 -3.85 -10.99
C ARG A 36 10.99 -2.67 -10.04
N SER A 37 11.16 -2.92 -8.74
CA SER A 37 11.16 -1.88 -7.73
C SER A 37 12.23 -0.83 -8.06
N TYR A 38 11.98 0.44 -7.74
CA TYR A 38 13.00 1.49 -7.81
C TYR A 38 14.12 1.29 -6.76
N LEU A 39 13.97 0.25 -5.92
CA LEU A 39 14.91 -0.18 -4.88
C LEU A 39 15.64 -1.47 -5.23
N GLU A 40 15.57 -1.99 -6.46
CA GLU A 40 16.37 -3.17 -6.82
C GLU A 40 17.88 -2.85 -6.83
N PRO A 41 18.74 -3.78 -6.38
CA PRO A 41 18.39 -5.02 -5.66
C PRO A 41 17.91 -4.71 -4.22
N LEU A 42 16.85 -5.39 -3.77
CA LEU A 42 16.23 -5.10 -2.46
C LEU A 42 17.17 -5.32 -1.26
N GLU A 43 18.08 -6.30 -1.33
CA GLU A 43 19.06 -6.58 -0.26
C GLU A 43 19.98 -5.39 0.06
N ASP A 44 20.34 -4.59 -0.95
CA ASP A 44 21.28 -3.48 -0.79
C ASP A 44 20.59 -2.17 -0.40
N ASN A 45 19.29 -2.07 -0.66
CA ASN A 45 18.54 -0.82 -0.59
C ASN A 45 17.48 -0.79 0.52
N LEU A 46 17.31 -1.88 1.26
CA LEU A 46 16.41 -1.97 2.41
C LEU A 46 17.20 -2.07 3.73
N PRO A 47 16.74 -1.41 4.81
CA PRO A 47 15.53 -0.62 4.88
C PRO A 47 15.72 0.75 4.21
N ASN A 48 14.67 1.27 3.56
CA ASN A 48 14.69 2.58 2.90
C ASN A 48 13.85 3.57 3.72
N ILE A 49 14.46 4.17 4.74
CA ILE A 49 13.81 5.06 5.71
C ILE A 49 14.37 6.48 5.55
N PRO A 50 13.54 7.52 5.35
CA PRO A 50 14.03 8.90 5.29
C PRO A 50 14.38 9.42 6.70
N GLU A 51 15.57 9.98 6.88
CA GLU A 51 16.00 10.52 8.18
C GLU A 51 15.37 11.88 8.49
N GLN A 52 15.23 12.73 7.48
CA GLN A 52 14.62 14.05 7.60
C GLN A 52 13.34 14.09 6.80
N VAL A 53 12.26 14.40 7.50
CA VAL A 53 10.94 14.64 6.93
C VAL A 53 10.46 15.97 7.48
N ASP A 54 10.29 16.94 6.60
CA ASP A 54 9.75 18.25 6.96
C ASP A 54 8.23 18.13 7.13
N TYR A 55 7.46 18.98 6.44
CA TYR A 55 6.00 19.00 6.44
C TYR A 55 5.36 17.92 5.54
N GLN A 56 6.13 16.89 5.16
CA GLN A 56 5.67 15.83 4.26
C GLN A 56 4.87 14.74 4.99
N VAL A 57 4.00 14.07 4.26
CA VAL A 57 3.27 12.90 4.76
C VAL A 57 4.06 11.62 4.44
N VAL A 58 4.36 10.83 5.45
CA VAL A 58 5.06 9.55 5.30
C VAL A 58 4.09 8.42 4.98
N ARG A 59 4.19 7.88 3.77
CA ARG A 59 3.52 6.64 3.38
C ARG A 59 4.39 5.45 3.81
N VAL A 60 3.96 4.74 4.84
CA VAL A 60 4.70 3.61 5.38
C VAL A 60 4.43 2.33 4.59
N ASN A 61 5.50 1.57 4.35
CA ASN A 61 5.52 0.33 3.59
C ASN A 61 4.99 0.49 2.17
N ASP A 62 5.71 1.28 1.38
CA ASP A 62 5.48 1.42 -0.05
C ASP A 62 6.05 0.23 -0.84
N GLY A 63 5.43 -0.94 -0.68
CA GLY A 63 5.82 -2.17 -1.37
C GLY A 63 5.76 -3.42 -0.51
N ASN A 64 5.90 -3.26 0.81
CA ASN A 64 5.57 -4.28 1.81
C ASN A 64 4.15 -4.02 2.36
N ASP A 65 3.61 -4.96 3.14
CA ASP A 65 2.32 -4.78 3.82
C ASP A 65 2.56 -4.32 5.26
N SER A 66 1.93 -3.23 5.69
CA SER A 66 2.10 -2.68 7.04
C SER A 66 1.64 -3.60 8.17
N ASN A 67 0.80 -4.60 7.90
CA ASN A 67 0.42 -5.61 8.89
C ASN A 67 1.47 -6.72 9.03
N VAL A 68 2.39 -6.89 8.08
CA VAL A 68 3.50 -7.83 8.22
C VAL A 68 4.51 -7.21 9.18
N ASP A 69 4.76 -7.88 10.30
CA ASP A 69 5.65 -7.40 11.38
C ASP A 69 5.32 -5.96 11.83
N TYR A 70 4.02 -5.69 12.04
CA TYR A 70 3.52 -4.39 12.48
C TYR A 70 4.28 -3.79 13.68
N PRO A 71 4.66 -4.54 14.74
CA PRO A 71 5.42 -3.98 15.85
C PRO A 71 6.73 -3.31 15.42
N THR A 72 7.49 -3.94 14.52
CA THR A 72 8.72 -3.35 13.96
C THR A 72 8.42 -2.14 13.09
N VAL A 73 7.38 -2.22 12.26
CA VAL A 73 6.96 -1.12 11.37
C VAL A 73 6.59 0.12 12.20
N GLU A 74 5.77 -0.04 13.24
CA GLU A 74 5.38 1.07 14.11
C GLU A 74 6.58 1.60 14.89
N MET A 75 7.37 0.74 15.54
CA MET A 75 8.56 1.17 16.29
C MET A 75 9.51 2.05 15.44
N LYS A 76 9.74 1.66 14.18
CA LYS A 76 10.65 2.38 13.28
C LYS A 76 10.06 3.64 12.66
N THR A 77 8.75 3.81 12.66
CA THR A 77 8.07 4.95 12.01
C THR A 77 7.33 5.86 12.97
N GLN A 78 7.27 5.51 14.26
CA GLN A 78 6.50 6.24 15.27
C GLN A 78 6.88 7.72 15.43
N HIS A 79 8.12 8.07 15.11
CA HIS A 79 8.66 9.43 15.20
C HIS A 79 8.14 10.36 14.09
N TYR A 80 7.57 9.81 13.01
CA TYR A 80 6.94 10.63 11.97
C TYR A 80 5.56 11.10 12.42
N LEU A 81 5.42 12.42 12.54
CA LEU A 81 4.16 13.06 12.97
C LEU A 81 3.04 12.81 11.96
N HIS A 82 3.31 13.05 10.68
CA HIS A 82 2.35 12.84 9.60
C HIS A 82 2.68 11.53 8.89
N ARG A 83 2.05 10.44 9.30
CA ARG A 83 2.23 9.13 8.65
C ARG A 83 0.92 8.39 8.48
N PHE A 84 0.89 7.49 7.51
CA PHE A 84 -0.18 6.51 7.37
C PHE A 84 0.34 5.16 6.88
N PHE A 85 -0.39 4.11 7.20
CA PHE A 85 -0.08 2.74 6.81
C PHE A 85 -0.81 2.32 5.53
N ASN A 86 -0.19 1.43 4.75
CA ASN A 86 -0.80 0.80 3.60
C ASN A 86 -0.83 -0.73 3.80
N THR A 87 -2.01 -1.34 3.67
CA THR A 87 -2.21 -2.78 3.87
C THR A 87 -3.16 -3.36 2.82
N ALA A 88 -2.97 -4.63 2.48
CA ALA A 88 -3.91 -5.48 1.77
C ALA A 88 -4.47 -6.59 2.68
N ILE A 89 -3.91 -6.78 3.87
CA ILE A 89 -4.44 -7.65 4.91
C ILE A 89 -5.62 -6.95 5.60
N PRO A 90 -6.81 -7.57 5.71
CA PRO A 90 -8.00 -6.98 6.34
C PRO A 90 -7.91 -7.02 7.88
N LYS A 91 -6.76 -6.59 8.41
CA LYS A 91 -6.52 -6.38 9.84
C LYS A 91 -6.20 -4.91 10.05
N ILE A 92 -6.71 -4.35 11.14
CA ILE A 92 -6.46 -2.95 11.50
C ILE A 92 -5.00 -2.86 11.99
N PRO A 93 -4.09 -2.17 11.28
CA PRO A 93 -2.69 -2.12 11.66
C PRO A 93 -2.51 -1.33 12.95
N SER A 94 -3.17 -0.17 13.07
CA SER A 94 -3.10 0.71 14.24
C SER A 94 -4.50 1.10 14.69
N LYS A 95 -4.67 1.53 15.95
CA LYS A 95 -5.92 2.21 16.39
C LYS A 95 -5.84 3.73 16.32
N THR A 96 -4.64 4.28 16.16
CA THR A 96 -4.36 5.72 16.30
C THR A 96 -3.74 6.32 15.04
N VAL A 97 -3.05 5.52 14.24
CA VAL A 97 -2.40 5.98 13.01
C VAL A 97 -3.32 5.70 11.81
N PRO A 98 -3.54 6.67 10.91
CA PRO A 98 -4.36 6.47 9.73
C PRO A 98 -3.85 5.33 8.84
N PHE A 99 -4.75 4.64 8.13
CA PHE A 99 -4.36 3.60 7.17
C PHE A 99 -5.26 3.52 5.95
N VAL A 100 -4.70 2.94 4.89
CA VAL A 100 -5.37 2.61 3.63
C VAL A 100 -5.45 1.09 3.52
N LEU A 101 -6.63 0.58 3.17
CA LEU A 101 -6.86 -0.84 2.94
C LEU A 101 -7.13 -1.11 1.45
N THR A 102 -6.31 -1.96 0.83
CA THR A 102 -6.63 -2.54 -0.47
C THR A 102 -7.63 -3.66 -0.30
N VAL A 103 -8.84 -3.51 -0.83
CA VAL A 103 -9.95 -4.42 -0.53
C VAL A 103 -10.03 -5.64 -1.44
N ASN A 104 -9.44 -5.60 -2.64
CA ASN A 104 -9.42 -6.73 -3.59
C ASN A 104 -7.99 -7.06 -4.06
N PRO A 105 -7.09 -7.49 -3.16
CA PRO A 105 -5.70 -7.78 -3.54
C PRO A 105 -5.53 -9.10 -4.30
N GLY A 106 -4.54 -9.14 -5.21
CA GLY A 106 -4.05 -10.37 -5.84
C GLY A 106 -5.16 -11.20 -6.49
N LYS A 107 -5.30 -12.46 -6.09
CA LYS A 107 -6.32 -13.39 -6.64
C LYS A 107 -7.77 -12.96 -6.39
N GLN A 108 -8.01 -11.99 -5.50
CA GLN A 108 -9.34 -11.42 -5.26
C GLN A 108 -9.68 -10.28 -6.22
N THR A 109 -8.70 -9.71 -6.95
CA THR A 109 -8.87 -8.51 -7.78
C THR A 109 -10.16 -8.53 -8.61
N ASP A 110 -10.48 -9.67 -9.21
CA ASP A 110 -11.63 -9.84 -10.10
C ASP A 110 -12.74 -10.73 -9.51
N LYS A 111 -12.64 -11.13 -8.24
CA LYS A 111 -13.52 -12.16 -7.64
C LYS A 111 -14.32 -11.68 -6.44
N SER A 112 -13.71 -10.89 -5.57
CA SER A 112 -14.34 -10.44 -4.33
C SER A 112 -13.59 -9.26 -3.73
N PHE A 113 -14.18 -8.65 -2.70
CA PHE A 113 -13.51 -7.63 -1.91
C PHE A 113 -13.79 -7.81 -0.42
N TRP A 114 -12.86 -7.35 0.41
CA TRP A 114 -13.02 -7.34 1.86
C TRP A 114 -14.16 -6.41 2.27
N HIS A 115 -15.04 -6.89 3.14
CA HIS A 115 -16.13 -6.13 3.72
C HIS A 115 -15.73 -5.69 5.13
N LEU A 116 -15.25 -4.46 5.27
CA LEU A 116 -14.91 -3.90 6.58
C LEU A 116 -16.08 -3.06 7.09
N SER A 117 -16.60 -3.38 8.27
CA SER A 117 -17.79 -2.73 8.82
C SER A 117 -17.51 -1.33 9.35
N THR A 118 -16.42 -1.13 10.10
CA THR A 118 -15.94 0.17 10.59
C THR A 118 -14.45 0.11 10.97
N ALA A 119 -13.74 1.22 10.79
CA ALA A 119 -12.44 1.47 11.43
C ALA A 119 -12.22 2.99 11.53
N LYS A 120 -12.12 3.52 12.75
CA LYS A 120 -12.09 4.98 13.02
C LYS A 120 -10.94 5.71 12.31
N ASN A 121 -9.86 5.02 12.03
CA ASN A 121 -8.64 5.54 11.43
C ASN A 121 -8.40 5.01 10.02
N LEU A 122 -9.41 4.39 9.39
CA LEU A 122 -9.38 4.11 7.96
C LEU A 122 -9.55 5.41 7.19
N MET A 123 -8.55 5.78 6.38
CA MET A 123 -8.60 6.98 5.55
C MET A 123 -9.53 6.77 4.34
N PHE A 124 -9.31 5.65 3.65
CA PHE A 124 -10.06 5.24 2.48
C PHE A 124 -9.75 3.77 2.17
N VAL A 125 -10.62 3.15 1.38
CA VAL A 125 -10.33 1.86 0.75
C VAL A 125 -9.79 2.07 -0.65
N ARG A 126 -8.81 1.27 -1.04
CA ARG A 126 -8.29 1.21 -2.40
C ARG A 126 -8.87 -0.03 -3.09
N PHE A 127 -9.47 0.17 -4.25
CA PHE A 127 -9.93 -0.93 -5.11
C PHE A 127 -9.07 -0.99 -6.39
N ARG A 128 -8.50 -2.15 -6.69
CA ARG A 128 -7.78 -2.43 -7.93
C ARG A 128 -8.79 -2.62 -9.06
N ALA A 129 -8.85 -1.67 -9.99
CA ALA A 129 -9.87 -1.60 -11.04
C ALA A 129 -9.33 -2.08 -12.39
N ASN A 130 -10.15 -2.85 -13.10
CA ASN A 130 -9.93 -3.40 -14.43
C ASN A 130 -11.18 -3.20 -15.29
N THR A 131 -11.05 -3.33 -16.62
CA THR A 131 -12.21 -3.21 -17.51
C THR A 131 -13.19 -4.39 -17.37
N TRP A 132 -12.76 -5.53 -16.81
CA TRP A 132 -13.60 -6.73 -16.65
C TRP A 132 -14.14 -6.96 -15.23
N ASN A 133 -13.76 -6.15 -14.24
CA ASN A 133 -14.31 -6.26 -12.88
C ASN A 133 -15.26 -5.09 -12.52
N ILE A 134 -15.90 -4.49 -13.52
CA ILE A 134 -16.77 -3.31 -13.36
C ILE A 134 -17.95 -3.58 -12.41
N GLU A 135 -18.60 -4.74 -12.49
CA GLU A 135 -19.72 -5.04 -11.59
C GLU A 135 -19.24 -5.14 -10.13
N LEU A 136 -18.08 -5.77 -9.89
CA LEU A 136 -17.46 -5.82 -8.57
C LEU A 136 -17.04 -4.42 -8.07
N GLN A 137 -16.60 -3.53 -8.96
CA GLN A 137 -16.33 -2.13 -8.62
C GLN A 137 -17.60 -1.43 -8.12
N LYS A 138 -18.73 -1.59 -8.84
CA LYS A 138 -20.02 -0.99 -8.44
C LYS A 138 -20.46 -1.50 -7.08
N GLU A 139 -20.37 -2.81 -6.84
CA GLU A 139 -20.69 -3.42 -5.55
C GLU A 139 -19.82 -2.86 -4.41
N CYS A 140 -18.51 -2.73 -4.65
CA CYS A 140 -17.59 -2.14 -3.68
C CYS A 140 -17.93 -0.67 -3.38
N ILE A 141 -18.20 0.12 -4.41
CA ILE A 141 -18.57 1.54 -4.27
C ILE A 141 -19.87 1.65 -3.47
N GLU A 142 -20.90 0.87 -3.80
CA GLU A 142 -22.17 0.86 -3.08
C GLU A 142 -21.99 0.47 -1.61
N PHE A 143 -21.18 -0.56 -1.33
CA PHE A 143 -20.93 -1.03 0.02
C PHE A 143 -20.24 0.04 0.89
N TYR A 144 -19.15 0.65 0.40
CA TYR A 144 -18.36 1.59 1.18
C TYR A 144 -18.92 3.01 1.22
N SER A 145 -19.59 3.47 0.16
CA SER A 145 -20.24 4.78 0.13
C SER A 145 -21.38 4.90 1.13
N ARG A 146 -22.18 3.83 1.31
CA ARG A 146 -23.22 3.76 2.35
C ARG A 146 -22.70 3.84 3.79
N ARG A 147 -21.37 3.78 3.97
CA ARG A 147 -20.68 3.81 5.26
C ARG A 147 -19.80 5.04 5.41
N ASP A 148 -19.92 6.01 4.49
CA ASP A 148 -19.11 7.23 4.45
C ASP A 148 -17.59 6.96 4.39
N ILE A 149 -17.20 5.83 3.80
CA ILE A 149 -15.80 5.46 3.59
C ILE A 149 -15.41 5.82 2.15
N PRO A 150 -14.41 6.70 1.94
CA PRO A 150 -13.95 7.02 0.59
C PRO A 150 -13.35 5.82 -0.12
N ILE A 151 -13.55 5.77 -1.44
CA ILE A 151 -13.05 4.72 -2.32
C ILE A 151 -12.10 5.33 -3.35
N VAL A 152 -10.89 4.81 -3.42
CA VAL A 152 -9.90 5.15 -4.47
C VAL A 152 -9.80 4.00 -5.45
N LEU A 153 -10.21 4.22 -6.69
CA LEU A 153 -10.04 3.27 -7.78
C LEU A 153 -8.62 3.40 -8.34
N THR A 154 -7.85 2.32 -8.34
CA THR A 154 -6.51 2.27 -8.92
C THR A 154 -6.53 1.32 -10.12
N PHE A 155 -6.39 1.87 -11.32
CA PHE A 155 -6.28 1.05 -12.52
C PHE A 155 -4.99 0.24 -12.52
N MET A 156 -5.12 -1.06 -12.79
CA MET A 156 -3.95 -1.93 -12.87
C MET A 156 -3.18 -1.70 -14.16
N ALA A 157 -1.87 -1.55 -14.05
CA ALA A 157 -0.97 -1.60 -15.18
C ALA A 157 -0.58 -3.04 -15.46
N TYR A 158 -1.03 -3.56 -16.61
CA TYR A 158 -0.62 -4.86 -17.11
C TYR A 158 0.69 -4.71 -17.87
N PHE A 159 1.66 -5.56 -17.56
CA PHE A 159 2.94 -5.57 -18.23
C PHE A 159 3.13 -6.94 -18.87
N ASP A 160 3.53 -6.94 -20.13
CA ASP A 160 3.96 -8.16 -20.80
C ASP A 160 5.28 -8.63 -20.17
N THR A 161 5.33 -9.89 -19.74
CA THR A 161 6.50 -10.49 -19.10
C THR A 161 7.66 -10.71 -20.07
N THR A 162 7.44 -10.52 -21.38
CA THR A 162 8.47 -10.70 -22.42
C THR A 162 9.43 -9.52 -22.56
N ASN A 163 9.10 -8.33 -22.05
CA ASN A 163 9.99 -7.17 -22.08
C ASN A 163 10.18 -6.60 -20.68
N LYS A 164 11.14 -7.17 -19.94
CA LYS A 164 11.73 -6.50 -18.78
C LYS A 164 12.49 -5.27 -19.30
N ILE A 165 11.88 -4.09 -19.19
CA ILE A 165 12.54 -2.79 -19.37
C ILE A 165 13.61 -2.63 -18.30
#